data_AF-A0A2Z6D2E2-F1
#
_entry.id   AF-A0A2Z6D2E2-F1
#
_cell.length_a   1.000
_cell.length_b   1.000
_cell.length_c   1.000
_cell.angle_alpha   90.00
_cell.angle_beta   90.00
_cell.angle_gamma   90.00
#
_symmetry.space_group_name_H-M   'P 1'
#
loop_
_entity.id
_entity.type
_entity.pdbx_description
1 polymer ?
#
loop_
_entity_poly.entity_id
_entity_poly.type
_entity_poly.pdbx_seq_one_letter_code
_entity_poly.pdbx_strand_id
1 'polypeptide(L)' 'MMSTELLNTLQGLSRAEKLYVVQVLISELAQQEADLIKSDQSYPVWSPHDAFEAANTMLVVHQPNIAV' A
#
# COMPACT_ATOMS: atom_id res chain seq x y z
N MET A 1 4.00 15.05 1.59
CA MET A 1 4.14 15.10 0.11
C MET A 1 5.46 14.47 -0.28
N MET A 2 5.50 13.75 -1.40
CA MET A 2 6.71 13.11 -1.91
C MET A 2 7.65 14.14 -2.54
N SER A 3 8.95 14.03 -2.30
CA SER A 3 9.96 14.88 -2.95
C SER A 3 10.00 14.61 -4.46
N THR A 4 10.00 15.68 -5.27
CA THR A 4 10.14 15.59 -6.72
C THR A 4 11.50 15.04 -7.14
N GLU A 5 12.55 15.29 -6.35
CA GLU A 5 13.89 14.73 -6.57
C GLU A 5 13.91 13.22 -6.39
N LEU A 6 13.20 12.71 -5.37
CA LEU A 6 13.05 11.29 -5.15
C LEU A 6 12.30 10.63 -6.31
N LEU A 7 11.25 11.28 -6.80
CA LEU A 7 10.46 10.78 -7.93
C LEU A 7 11.32 10.66 -9.20
N ASN A 8 12.10 11.71 -9.51
CA ASN A 8 12.99 11.71 -10.67
C ASN A 8 14.06 10.61 -10.55
N THR A 9 14.61 10.41 -9.34
CA THR A 9 15.58 9.35 -9.07
C THR A 9 14.98 7.96 -9.32
N LEU A 10 13.78 7.70 -8.79
CA LEU A 10 13.08 6.43 -8.98
C LEU A 10 12.70 6.19 -10.45
N GLN A 11 12.34 7.25 -11.20
CA GLN A 11 12.02 7.14 -12.62
C GLN A 11 13.23 6.76 -13.48
N GLY A 12 14.43 7.21 -13.11
CA GLY A 12 15.69 6.90 -13.80
C GLY A 12 16.18 5.46 -13.64
N LEU A 13 15.65 4.72 -12.66
CA LEU A 13 16.03 3.32 -12.42
C LEU A 13 15.61 2.38 -13.56
N SER A 14 16.43 1.38 -13.83
CA SER A 14 16.07 0.24 -14.69
C SER A 14 14.90 -0.55 -14.09
N ARG A 15 14.24 -1.39 -14.91
CA ARG A 15 13.13 -2.22 -14.44
C ARG A 15 13.54 -3.15 -13.29
N ALA A 16 14.75 -3.71 -13.32
CA ALA A 16 15.24 -4.59 -12.26
C ALA A 16 15.47 -3.83 -10.95
N GLU A 17 16.08 -2.64 -11.02
CA GLU A 17 16.31 -1.80 -9.84
C GLU A 17 14.99 -1.31 -9.22
N LYS A 18 14.00 -0.95 -10.04
CA LYS A 18 12.65 -0.60 -9.56
C LYS A 18 12.01 -1.74 -8.80
N LEU A 19 12.07 -2.95 -9.34
CA LEU A 19 11.53 -4.15 -8.67
C LEU A 19 12.25 -4.43 -7.35
N TYR A 20 13.57 -4.25 -7.31
CA TYR A 20 14.35 -4.39 -6.09
C TYR A 20 13.95 -3.37 -5.02
N VAL A 21 13.82 -2.09 -5.38
CA VAL A 21 13.34 -1.04 -4.46
C VAL A 21 11.96 -1.39 -3.90
N VAL A 22 11.03 -1.82 -4.76
CA VAL A 22 9.69 -2.25 -4.32
C VAL A 22 9.78 -3.42 -3.34
N GLN A 23 10.63 -4.41 -3.59
CA GLN A 23 10.80 -5.56 -2.71
C GLN A 23 11.33 -5.17 -1.32
N VAL A 24 12.32 -4.27 -1.28
CA VAL A 24 12.87 -3.74 -0.02
C VAL A 24 11.77 -3.01 0.75
N LEU A 25 11.07 -2.07 0.10
CA LEU A 25 10.04 -1.26 0.75
C LEU A 25 8.87 -2.12 1.28
N ILE A 26 8.41 -3.11 0.51
CA ILE A 26 7.37 -4.04 0.95
C ILE A 26 7.83 -4.84 2.18
N SER A 27 9.10 -5.26 2.20
CA SER A 27 9.65 -6.01 3.34
C SER A 27 9.74 -5.14 4.60
N GLU A 28 10.16 -3.89 4.45
CA GLU A 28 10.21 -2.92 5.56
C GLU A 28 8.81 -2.62 6.10
N LEU A 29 7.84 -2.40 5.23
CA LEU A 29 6.43 -2.19 5.62
C LEU A 29 5.87 -3.41 6.34
N ALA A 30 6.07 -4.61 5.80
CA ALA A 30 5.62 -5.85 6.44
C ALA A 30 6.24 -6.05 7.83
N GLN A 31 7.49 -5.61 8.03
CA GLN A 31 8.15 -5.68 9.34
C GLN A 31 7.59 -4.63 10.32
N GLN A 32 7.22 -3.44 9.85
CA GLN A 32 6.55 -2.43 10.66
C GLN A 32 5.11 -2.85 11.03
N GLU A 33 4.46 -3.61 10.15
CA GLU A 33 3.11 -4.14 10.33
C GLU A 33 3.08 -5.52 11.01
N ALA A 34 4.24 -6.09 11.36
CA ALA A 34 4.32 -7.38 12.03
C ALA A 34 3.62 -7.40 13.40
N ASP A 35 3.51 -6.25 14.06
CA ASP A 35 2.70 -6.08 15.29
C ASP A 35 1.19 -5.93 15.02
N LEU A 36 0.79 -5.63 13.77
CA LEU A 36 -0.61 -5.54 13.35
C LEU A 36 -1.19 -6.92 12.98
N ILE A 37 -0.34 -7.84 12.49
CA ILE A 37 -0.73 -9.19 12.10
C ILE A 37 -0.56 -10.14 13.30
N LYS A 38 -1.66 -10.42 14.00
CA LYS A 38 -1.67 -11.34 15.13
C LYS A 38 -1.58 -12.79 14.65
N SER A 39 -0.74 -13.59 15.31
CA SER A 39 -0.41 -14.97 14.94
C SER A 39 -1.60 -15.96 14.94
N ASP A 40 -2.78 -15.53 15.36
CA ASP A 40 -4.00 -16.31 15.54
C ASP A 40 -5.20 -15.78 14.73
N GLN A 41 -5.00 -14.74 13.91
CA GLN A 41 -6.04 -14.24 13.01
C GLN A 41 -5.93 -14.84 11.61
N SER A 42 -7.03 -15.42 11.14
CA SER A 42 -7.19 -15.77 9.73
C SER A 42 -7.45 -14.49 8.93
N TYR A 43 -6.42 -13.98 8.25
CA TYR A 43 -6.59 -12.86 7.34
C TYR A 43 -7.17 -13.35 6.02
N PRO A 44 -8.17 -12.64 5.44
CA PRO A 44 -8.68 -13.00 4.13
C PRO A 44 -7.55 -12.96 3.11
N VAL A 45 -7.46 -13.98 2.25
CA VAL A 45 -6.52 -13.99 1.13
C VAL A 45 -6.88 -12.81 0.23
N TRP A 46 -6.03 -11.78 0.26
CA TRP A 46 -6.25 -10.60 -0.56
C TRP A 46 -5.67 -10.86 -1.94
N SER A 47 -6.54 -11.21 -2.89
CA SER A 47 -6.17 -11.22 -4.31
C SER A 47 -6.33 -9.79 -4.83
N PRO A 48 -5.34 -9.23 -5.55
CA PRO A 48 -5.47 -7.89 -6.16
C PRO A 48 -6.69 -7.74 -7.08
N HIS A 49 -7.24 -8.86 -7.56
CA HIS A 49 -8.43 -8.90 -8.39
C HIS A 49 -9.73 -8.71 -7.58
N ASP A 50 -9.74 -9.09 -6.30
CA ASP A 50 -10.91 -9.05 -5.41
C ASP A 50 -10.89 -7.82 -4.47
N ALA A 51 -9.96 -6.89 -4.69
CA ALA A 51 -9.73 -5.68 -3.89
C ALA A 51 -10.78 -4.55 -4.08
N PHE A 52 -11.92 -4.84 -4.71
CA PHE A 52 -12.99 -3.85 -4.94
C PHE A 52 -13.54 -3.26 -3.63
N GLU A 53 -13.63 -4.07 -2.59
CA GLU A 53 -14.15 -3.65 -1.28
C GLU A 53 -13.24 -2.65 -0.55
N ALA A 54 -11.92 -2.74 -0.73
CA ALA A 54 -10.99 -1.79 -0.12
C ALA A 54 -11.07 -0.41 -0.79
N ALA A 55 -11.19 -0.39 -2.12
CA ALA A 55 -11.41 0.84 -2.88
C ALA A 55 -12.76 1.49 -2.50
N ASN A 56 -13.81 0.69 -2.32
CA ASN A 56 -15.12 1.15 -1.86
C ASN A 56 -15.05 1.73 -0.43
N THR A 57 -14.32 1.07 0.47
CA THR A 57 -14.13 1.56 1.86
C THR A 57 -13.40 2.90 1.90
N MET A 58 -12.36 3.09 1.07
CA MET A 58 -11.68 4.38 0.96
C MET A 58 -12.59 5.49 0.41
N LEU A 59 -13.48 5.17 -0.55
CA LEU A 59 -14.45 6.12 -1.08
C LEU A 59 -15.50 6.53 -0.04
N VAL A 60 -15.99 5.59 0.77
CA VAL A 60 -16.95 5.87 1.85
C VAL A 60 -16.33 6.72 2.96
N VAL A 61 -15.08 6.43 3.35
CA VAL A 61 -14.33 7.21 4.36
C VAL A 61 -14.03 8.63 3.88
N HIS A 62 -13.95 8.86 2.57
CA HIS A 62 -13.64 10.18 2.00
C HIS A 62 -14.86 11.06 1.70
N GLN A 63 -16.09 10.59 1.91
CA GLN A 63 -17.28 11.46 1.83
C GLN A 63 -17.50 12.16 3.18
N PRO A 64 -17.23 13.47 3.30
CA PRO A 64 -17.64 14.20 4.48
C PRO A 64 -19.17 14.19 4.54
N ASN A 65 -19.69 13.81 5.71
CA ASN A 65 -21.09 13.90 6.09
C ASN A 65 -21.65 15.30 5.76
N ILE A 66 -22.31 15.47 4.61
CA ILE A 66 -23.19 16.63 4.38
C ILE A 66 -24.55 16.21 4.92
N ALA A 67 -24.75 16.52 6.19
CA ALA A 67 -26.05 16.48 6.82
C ALA A 67 -27.00 17.43 6.07
N VAL A 68 -28.13 16.90 5.62
CA VAL A 68 -29.35 17.66 5.27
C VAL A 68 -30.25 17.68 6.49
#